data_AF-A0A523AJY5-F1
#
_entry.id   AF-A0A523AJY5-F1
#
_cell.length_a   1.000
_cell.length_b   1.000
_cell.length_c   1.000
_cell.angle_alpha   90.00
_cell.angle_beta   90.00
_cell.angle_gamma   90.00
#
_symmetry.space_group_name_H-M   'P 1'
#
loop_
_entity.id
_entity.type
_entity.pdbx_description
1 polymer ?
#
loop_
_entity_poly.entity_id
_entity_poly.type
_entity_poly.pdbx_seq_one_letter_code
_entity_poly.pdbx_strand_id
1 'polypeptide(L)'
;MVVDRLIEEKKKNLEILEKLDEIAEEIKEIAFQYFGSCKVFIFGSVLRKDWHPTLSDIDVAIVTDCEKIEKILKFKTEIARKWSIFELHVMNERVWNFYRRFIDELKEV
;
A
#
# COMPACT_ATOMS: atom_id res chain seq x y z
N MET A 1 -0.59 -22.58 18.57
CA MET A 1 -2.01 -22.22 18.80
C MET A 1 -2.36 -20.96 17.99
N VAL A 2 -3.64 -20.62 17.82
CA VAL A 2 -4.08 -19.40 17.09
C VAL A 2 -3.44 -18.14 17.66
N VAL A 3 -3.28 -18.07 18.99
CA VAL A 3 -2.66 -16.94 19.69
C VAL A 3 -1.22 -16.71 19.26
N ASP A 4 -0.40 -17.76 19.15
CA ASP A 4 1.00 -17.64 18.75
C ASP A 4 1.14 -17.05 17.33
N ARG A 5 0.22 -17.43 16.44
CA ARG A 5 0.19 -16.91 15.06
C ARG A 5 -0.10 -15.40 15.03
N LEU A 6 -1.01 -14.92 15.87
CA LEU A 6 -1.33 -13.49 15.97
C LEU A 6 -0.18 -12.68 16.56
N ILE A 7 0.57 -13.26 17.50
CA ILE A 7 1.78 -12.62 18.06
C ILE A 7 2.86 -12.50 16.98
N GLU A 8 3.06 -13.54 16.18
CA GLU A 8 4.05 -13.54 15.11
C GLU A 8 3.69 -12.55 14.00
N GLU A 9 2.43 -12.52 13.58
CA GLU A 9 1.91 -11.56 12.59
C GLU A 9 2.09 -10.12 13.08
N LYS A 10 1.79 -9.84 14.36
CA LYS A 10 2.03 -8.54 14.97
C LYS A 10 3.51 -8.12 14.86
N LYS A 11 4.44 -9.02 15.17
CA LYS A 11 5.88 -8.72 15.08
C LYS A 11 6.29 -8.40 13.65
N LYS A 12 5.88 -9.24 12.70
CA LYS A 12 6.15 -9.01 11.27
C LYS A 12 5.61 -7.66 10.79
N ASN A 13 4.41 -7.29 11.22
CA ASN A 13 3.78 -6.03 10.83
C ASN A 13 4.52 -4.81 11.42
N LEU A 14 5.08 -4.94 12.63
CA LEU A 14 5.96 -3.92 13.21
C LEU A 14 7.28 -3.78 12.44
N GLU A 15 7.89 -4.90 12.03
CA GLU A 15 9.11 -4.86 11.19
C GLU A 15 8.84 -4.22 9.82
N ILE A 16 7.66 -4.46 9.23
CA ILE A 16 7.22 -3.80 8.00
C ILE A 16 7.07 -2.29 8.24
N LEU A 17 6.50 -1.88 9.37
CA LEU A 17 6.34 -0.47 9.70
C LEU A 17 7.70 0.23 9.87
N GLU A 18 8.67 -0.42 10.51
CA GLU A 18 10.03 0.12 10.68
C GLU A 18 10.74 0.33 9.33
N LYS A 19 10.43 -0.51 8.34
CA LYS A 19 11.00 -0.46 6.98
C LYS A 19 10.03 0.11 5.96
N LEU A 20 9.01 0.85 6.40
CA LEU A 20 7.91 1.27 5.53
C LEU A 20 8.42 2.04 4.32
N ASP A 21 9.36 2.96 4.51
CA ASP A 21 9.92 3.77 3.42
C ASP A 21 10.68 2.93 2.39
N GLU A 22 11.43 1.91 2.83
CA GLU A 22 12.14 1.00 1.92
C GLU A 22 11.16 0.14 1.12
N ILE A 23 10.14 -0.40 1.79
CA ILE A 23 9.11 -1.23 1.16
C ILE A 23 8.26 -0.38 0.20
N ALA A 24 7.99 0.89 0.54
CA ALA A 24 7.27 1.82 -0.31
C ALA A 24 8.00 2.03 -1.65
N GLU A 25 9.32 2.25 -1.59
CA GLU A 25 10.13 2.40 -2.80
C GLU A 25 10.14 1.09 -3.62
N GLU A 26 10.22 -0.07 -2.97
CA GLU A 26 10.09 -1.37 -3.68
C GLU A 26 8.71 -1.53 -4.34
N ILE A 27 7.62 -1.13 -3.67
CA ILE A 27 6.27 -1.13 -4.26
C ILE A 27 6.22 -0.21 -5.49
N LYS A 28 6.85 0.97 -5.42
CA LYS A 28 6.93 1.93 -6.53
C LYS A 28 7.73 1.39 -7.71
N GLU A 29 8.85 0.73 -7.46
CA GLU A 29 9.62 0.05 -8.50
C GLU A 29 8.80 -1.04 -9.20
N ILE A 30 8.11 -1.89 -8.43
CA ILE A 30 7.22 -2.94 -8.97
C ILE A 30 6.07 -2.29 -9.75
N ALA A 31 5.45 -1.24 -9.22
CA ALA A 31 4.39 -0.51 -9.90
C ALA A 31 4.87 0.05 -11.25
N PHE A 32 6.11 0.58 -11.31
CA PHE A 32 6.72 1.05 -12.55
C PHE A 32 6.90 -0.09 -13.56
N GLN A 33 7.33 -1.29 -13.14
CA GLN A 33 7.43 -2.45 -14.05
C GLN A 33 6.05 -2.85 -14.61
N TYR A 34 5.00 -2.75 -13.78
CA TYR A 34 3.65 -3.09 -14.20
C TYR A 34 2.98 -2.00 -15.02
N PHE A 35 3.22 -0.73 -14.77
CA PHE A 35 2.38 0.34 -15.31
C PHE A 35 3.14 1.39 -16.12
N GLY A 36 4.48 1.36 -16.11
CA GLY A 36 5.30 2.43 -16.62
C GLY A 36 5.26 3.62 -15.68
N SER A 37 5.19 4.85 -16.22
CA SER A 37 5.08 6.05 -15.38
C SER A 37 3.81 6.02 -14.53
N CYS A 38 3.99 6.01 -13.21
CA CYS A 38 2.93 6.07 -12.21
C CYS A 38 3.41 6.87 -10.99
N LYS A 39 2.47 7.39 -10.21
CA LYS A 39 2.76 8.00 -8.91
C LYS A 39 2.32 7.06 -7.79
N VAL A 40 3.05 7.06 -6.69
CA VAL A 40 2.78 6.20 -5.53
C VAL A 40 2.68 7.05 -4.28
N PHE A 41 1.61 6.83 -3.51
CA PHE A 41 1.37 7.57 -2.28
C PHE A 41 1.03 6.61 -1.15
N ILE A 42 1.68 6.79 -0.01
CA ILE A 42 1.23 6.20 1.27
C ILE A 42 0.28 7.19 1.94
N PHE A 43 -0.79 6.68 2.52
CA PHE A 43 -1.72 7.49 3.29
C PHE A 43 -2.41 6.69 4.39
N GLY A 44 -3.38 7.32 5.06
CA GLY A 44 -4.23 6.65 6.05
C GLY A 44 -3.64 6.68 7.46
N SER A 45 -4.06 5.73 8.28
CA SER A 45 -3.76 5.71 9.72
C SER A 45 -2.27 5.58 10.04
N VAL A 46 -1.51 4.98 9.12
CA VAL A 46 -0.06 4.80 9.27
C VAL A 46 0.68 6.13 9.44
N LEU A 47 0.20 7.20 8.78
CA LEU A 47 0.78 8.53 8.89
C LEU A 47 0.23 9.31 10.09
N ARG A 48 -1.08 9.17 10.37
CA ARG A 48 -1.76 9.81 11.52
C ARG A 48 -1.34 9.26 12.90
N LYS A 49 -0.50 8.23 12.95
CA LYS A 49 0.00 7.57 14.18
C LYS A 49 -1.10 6.93 15.04
N ASP A 50 -2.28 6.69 14.48
CA ASP A 50 -3.39 5.93 15.08
C ASP A 50 -3.44 4.48 14.56
N TRP A 51 -2.41 4.06 13.81
CA TRP A 51 -2.29 2.74 13.21
C TRP A 51 -2.09 1.61 14.23
N HIS A 52 -2.85 0.52 14.06
CA HIS A 52 -2.79 -0.65 14.94
C HIS A 52 -2.17 -1.87 14.22
N PRO A 53 -1.08 -2.46 14.76
CA PRO A 53 -0.31 -3.52 14.08
C PRO A 53 -1.04 -4.81 13.68
N THR A 54 -2.22 -5.06 14.25
CA THR A 54 -3.02 -6.28 13.94
C THR A 54 -4.41 -5.97 13.40
N LEU A 55 -4.79 -4.70 13.31
CA LEU A 55 -6.16 -4.30 12.92
C LEU A 55 -6.18 -3.28 11.78
N SER A 56 -5.04 -2.64 11.51
CA SER A 56 -4.92 -1.63 10.48
C SER A 56 -4.07 -2.14 9.32
N ASP A 57 -4.59 -1.93 8.11
CA ASP A 57 -3.80 -2.05 6.90
C ASP A 57 -2.98 -0.77 6.67
N ILE A 58 -2.09 -0.80 5.68
CA ILE A 58 -1.32 0.34 5.21
C ILE A 58 -1.82 0.70 3.81
N ASP A 59 -2.51 1.83 3.69
CA ASP A 59 -3.09 2.27 2.43
C ASP A 59 -2.03 2.84 1.47
N VAL A 60 -2.04 2.35 0.24
CA VAL A 60 -1.16 2.84 -0.84
C VAL A 60 -1.95 3.10 -2.10
N ALA A 61 -1.87 4.32 -2.63
CA ALA A 61 -2.45 4.68 -3.89
C ALA A 61 -1.42 4.59 -5.01
N ILE A 62 -1.77 3.91 -6.09
CA ILE A 62 -1.01 3.87 -7.34
C ILE A 62 -1.81 4.61 -8.41
N VAL A 63 -1.29 5.75 -8.83
CA VAL A 63 -1.93 6.62 -9.83
C VAL A 63 -1.32 6.34 -11.19
N THR A 64 -2.13 5.76 -12.08
CA THR A 64 -1.71 5.32 -13.42
C THR A 64 -2.86 5.36 -14.42
N ASP A 65 -2.54 5.49 -15.71
CA ASP A 65 -3.50 5.38 -16.82
C ASP A 65 -3.77 3.91 -17.23
N CYS A 66 -3.32 2.92 -16.45
CA CYS A 66 -3.59 1.52 -16.75
C CYS A 66 -5.07 1.16 -16.52
N GLU A 67 -5.77 0.80 -17.61
CA GLU A 67 -7.17 0.34 -17.55
C GLU A 67 -7.31 -1.20 -17.59
N LYS A 68 -6.19 -1.93 -17.76
CA LYS A 68 -6.19 -3.40 -17.88
C LYS A 68 -6.37 -4.05 -16.51
N ILE A 69 -7.61 -4.39 -16.16
CA ILE A 69 -7.99 -5.00 -14.87
C ILE A 69 -7.11 -6.21 -14.52
N GLU A 70 -6.84 -7.11 -15.47
CA GLU A 70 -5.98 -8.28 -15.22
C GLU A 70 -4.55 -7.90 -14.80
N LYS A 71 -4.01 -6.83 -15.37
CA LYS A 71 -2.67 -6.32 -15.03
C LYS A 71 -2.65 -5.73 -13.63
N ILE A 72 -3.70 -4.98 -13.28
CA ILE A 72 -3.92 -4.43 -11.93
C ILE A 72 -4.04 -5.55 -10.90
N LEU A 73 -4.84 -6.59 -11.18
CA LEU A 73 -5.03 -7.72 -10.27
C LEU A 73 -3.74 -8.52 -10.06
N LYS A 74 -2.93 -8.71 -11.12
CA LYS A 74 -1.61 -9.35 -11.00
C LYS A 74 -0.67 -8.56 -10.10
N PHE A 75 -0.56 -7.24 -10.31
CA PHE A 75 0.21 -6.36 -9.44
C PHE A 75 -0.25 -6.46 -7.98
N LYS A 76 -1.57 -6.34 -7.73
CA LYS A 76 -2.12 -6.45 -6.36
C LYS A 76 -1.79 -7.80 -5.71
N THR A 77 -1.88 -8.88 -6.47
CA THR A 77 -1.56 -10.23 -5.99
C THR A 77 -0.07 -10.38 -5.68
N GLU A 78 0.81 -9.78 -6.48
CA GLU A 78 2.26 -9.81 -6.23
C GLU A 78 2.63 -9.10 -4.93
N ILE A 79 2.10 -7.90 -4.70
CA ILE A 79 2.33 -7.17 -3.45
C ILE A 79 1.74 -7.93 -2.26
N ALA A 80 0.50 -8.41 -2.35
CA ALA A 80 -0.13 -9.15 -1.26
C ALA A 80 0.62 -10.44 -0.87
N ARG A 81 1.31 -11.09 -1.82
CA ARG A 81 2.17 -12.26 -1.54
C ARG A 81 3.43 -11.91 -0.76
N LYS A 82 4.00 -10.72 -0.99
CA LYS A 82 5.17 -10.22 -0.25
C LYS A 82 4.75 -9.64 1.10
N TRP A 83 3.75 -8.78 1.09
CA TRP A 83 3.26 -8.02 2.24
C TRP A 83 1.73 -7.91 2.19
N SER A 84 1.06 -8.76 2.96
CA SER A 84 -0.41 -8.81 3.01
C SER A 84 -1.07 -7.62 3.69
N ILE A 85 -0.28 -6.79 4.39
CA ILE A 85 -0.75 -5.64 5.18
C ILE A 85 -1.05 -4.40 4.34
N PHE A 86 -0.66 -4.38 3.07
CA PHE A 86 -0.87 -3.22 2.21
C PHE A 86 -2.21 -3.31 1.49
N GLU A 87 -3.05 -2.28 1.67
CA GLU A 87 -4.25 -2.10 0.89
C GLU A 87 -3.94 -1.21 -0.32
N LEU A 88 -4.04 -1.80 -1.51
CA LEU A 88 -3.66 -1.13 -2.75
C LEU A 88 -4.87 -0.51 -3.48
N HIS A 89 -4.79 0.79 -3.72
CA HIS A 89 -5.77 1.58 -4.45
C HIS A 89 -5.20 2.02 -5.80
N VAL A 90 -5.50 1.27 -6.87
CA VAL A 90 -5.03 1.60 -8.23
C VAL A 90 -6.11 2.39 -8.96
N MET A 91 -5.79 3.60 -9.40
CA MET A 91 -6.76 4.51 -10.02
C MET A 91 -6.08 5.50 -10.97
N ASN A 92 -6.87 6.17 -11.83
CA ASN A 92 -6.34 7.24 -12.68
C ASN A 92 -6.27 8.59 -11.95
N GLU A 93 -5.58 9.55 -12.57
CA GLU A 93 -5.34 10.89 -12.01
C GLU A 93 -6.65 11.64 -11.66
N ARG A 94 -7.71 11.46 -12.46
CA ARG A 94 -9.02 12.08 -12.19
C ARG A 94 -9.63 11.57 -10.89
N VAL A 95 -9.64 10.25 -10.69
CA VAL A 95 -10.19 9.63 -9.48
C VAL A 95 -9.32 9.99 -8.27
N TRP A 96 -7.98 9.96 -8.42
CA TRP A 96 -7.07 10.36 -7.36
C TRP A 96 -7.29 11.80 -6.89
N ASN A 97 -7.46 12.75 -7.81
CA ASN A 97 -7.69 14.15 -7.48
C ASN A 97 -8.99 14.41 -6.72
N PHE A 98 -9.99 13.56 -6.89
CA PHE A 98 -11.20 13.58 -6.07
C PHE A 98 -10.96 12.90 -4.71
N TYR A 99 -10.40 11.69 -4.73
CA TYR A 99 -10.21 10.84 -3.56
C TYR A 99 -9.27 11.47 -2.51
N ARG A 100 -8.17 12.09 -2.95
CA ARG A 100 -7.18 12.72 -2.05
C ARG A 100 -7.72 13.87 -1.20
N ARG A 101 -8.92 14.40 -1.51
CA ARG A 101 -9.58 15.45 -0.72
C ARG A 101 -10.12 14.93 0.62
N PHE A 102 -10.26 13.61 0.74
CA PHE A 102 -10.75 12.93 1.95
C PHE A 102 -9.60 12.32 2.76
N ILE A 103 -8.36 12.56 2.35
CA ILE A 103 -7.17 12.04 3.02
C ILE A 103 -6.56 13.18 3.85
N ASP A 104 -6.41 12.95 5.16
CA ASP A 104 -5.82 13.92 6.08
C ASP A 104 -4.31 14.05 5.89
N GLU A 105 -3.61 12.91 5.83
CA GLU A 105 -2.16 12.83 5.68
C GLU A 105 -1.81 11.91 4.52
N LEU A 106 -0.92 12.39 3.64
CA LEU A 106 -0.39 11.64 2.50
C LEU A 106 1.09 11.93 2.33
N LYS A 107 1.83 10.91 1.90
CA LYS A 107 3.26 10.99 1.55
C LYS A 107 3.44 10.41 0.16
N GLU A 108 3.97 11.21 -0.77
CA GLU A 108 4.45 10.70 -2.06
C GLU A 108 5.78 9.98 -1.84
N VAL A 109 5.91 8.83 -2.49
CA VAL A 109 7.09 7.95 -2.44
C VAL A 109 7.96 8.23 -3.66
#